data_AF-Q5CWR4-F1
#
_entry.id   AF-Q5CWR4-F1
#
_cell.length_a   1.000
_cell.length_b   1.000
_cell.length_c   1.000
_cell.angle_alpha   90.00
_cell.angle_beta   90.00
_cell.angle_gamma   90.00
#
_symmetry.space_group_name_H-M   'P 1'
#
loop_
_entity.id
_entity.type
_entity.pdbx_description
1 polymer ?
#
loop_
_entity_poly.entity_id
_entity_poly.type
_entity_poly.pdbx_seq_one_letter_code
_entity_poly.pdbx_strand_id
1 'polypeptide(L)'
;MAGQSAKRIAKEAAKYTSIYLYIMISCISIHFIFKGLYSPSKLIGKSGIGFAIISSIYFFTYSSIKSRLEVGVGYSMYQDVYILNSMVAILSVVSNYFWYIFLLIPIYIIYKIGKLIINWVFTPEPVSL
;
A
#
# COMPACT_ATOMS: atom_id res chain seq x y z
N MET A 1 29.57 15.19 14.74
CA MET A 1 29.35 14.03 13.83
C MET A 1 27.92 13.44 13.89
N ALA A 2 26.97 14.01 14.65
CA ALA A 2 25.57 13.55 14.65
C ALA A 2 24.76 13.92 13.38
N GLY A 3 25.14 14.98 12.67
CA GLY A 3 24.42 15.44 11.47
C GLY A 3 24.65 14.63 10.19
N GLN A 4 25.72 13.82 10.10
CA GLN A 4 25.99 13.02 8.89
C GLN A 4 25.03 11.84 8.75
N SER A 5 24.63 11.21 9.86
CA SER A 5 23.63 10.12 9.86
C SER A 5 22.26 10.64 9.40
N ALA A 6 21.79 11.75 9.97
CA ALA A 6 20.53 12.39 9.58
C ALA A 6 20.53 12.80 8.10
N LYS A 7 21.64 13.35 7.60
CA LYS A 7 21.79 13.71 6.18
C LYS A 7 21.78 12.50 5.25
N ARG A 8 22.29 11.35 5.69
CA ARG A 8 22.21 10.09 4.93
C ARG A 8 20.77 9.56 4.85
N ILE A 9 20.07 9.53 5.99
CA ILE A 9 18.67 9.11 6.08
C ILE A 9 17.78 9.98 5.18
N ALA A 10 17.96 11.31 5.21
CA ALA A 10 17.19 12.22 4.37
C ALA A 10 17.44 12.01 2.86
N LYS A 11 18.69 11.72 2.46
CA LYS A 11 19.02 11.42 1.04
C LYS A 11 18.42 10.10 0.58
N GLU A 12 18.48 9.06 1.40
CA GLU A 12 17.85 7.78 1.13
C GLU A 12 16.33 7.95 1.06
N ALA A 13 15.75 8.70 2.00
CA ALA A 13 14.33 9.00 2.03
C ALA A 13 13.85 9.67 0.74
N ALA A 14 14.57 10.68 0.26
CA ALA A 14 14.27 11.36 -1.00
C ALA A 14 14.30 10.38 -2.19
N LYS A 15 15.35 9.53 -2.27
CA LYS A 15 15.49 8.55 -3.36
C LYS A 15 14.32 7.56 -3.39
N TYR A 16 13.99 6.94 -2.27
CA TYR A 16 12.90 5.97 -2.23
C TYR A 16 11.54 6.62 -2.47
N THR A 17 11.31 7.82 -1.93
CA THR A 17 10.06 8.58 -2.19
C THR A 17 9.85 8.81 -3.69
N SER A 18 10.89 9.20 -4.43
CA SER A 18 10.81 9.36 -5.89
C SER A 18 10.48 8.05 -6.61
N ILE A 19 11.07 6.93 -6.19
CA ILE A 19 10.78 5.61 -6.78
C ILE A 19 9.29 5.25 -6.59
N TYR A 20 8.75 5.40 -5.38
CA TYR A 20 7.33 5.15 -5.12
C TYR A 20 6.42 6.11 -5.90
N LEU A 21 6.84 7.35 -6.12
CA LEU A 21 6.07 8.28 -6.95
C LEU A 21 6.03 7.81 -8.42
N TYR A 22 7.16 7.37 -8.98
CA TYR A 22 7.20 6.87 -10.37
C TYR A 22 6.38 5.60 -10.56
N ILE A 23 6.41 4.66 -9.60
CA ILE A 23 5.58 3.45 -9.64
C ILE A 23 4.08 3.83 -9.58
N MET A 24 3.73 4.79 -8.73
CA MET A 24 2.34 5.24 -8.58
C MET A 24 1.83 5.84 -9.89
N ILE A 25 2.56 6.80 -10.46
CA ILE A 25 2.17 7.46 -11.69
C ILE A 25 2.08 6.46 -12.84
N SER A 26 3.07 5.57 -13.00
CA SER A 26 3.06 4.57 -14.07
C SER A 26 1.85 3.62 -13.95
N CYS A 27 1.56 3.08 -12.77
CA CYS A 27 0.42 2.18 -12.57
C CYS A 27 -0.93 2.87 -12.77
N ILE A 28 -1.09 4.10 -12.26
CA ILE A 28 -2.32 4.89 -12.43
C ILE A 28 -2.54 5.21 -13.91
N SER A 29 -1.47 5.60 -14.61
CA SER A 29 -1.54 5.95 -16.04
C SER A 29 -1.91 4.74 -16.88
N ILE A 30 -1.29 3.59 -16.63
CA ILE A 30 -1.64 2.31 -17.29
C ILE A 30 -3.11 1.98 -17.02
N HIS A 31 -3.55 2.00 -15.77
CA HIS A 31 -4.94 1.67 -15.44
C HIS A 31 -5.94 2.60 -16.14
N PHE A 32 -5.67 3.91 -16.11
CA PHE A 32 -6.52 4.93 -16.73
C PHE A 32 -6.57 4.82 -18.25
N ILE A 33 -5.42 4.69 -18.92
CA ILE A 33 -5.34 4.60 -20.38
C ILE A 33 -6.07 3.34 -20.87
N PHE A 34 -5.78 2.17 -20.29
CA PHE A 34 -6.38 0.93 -20.76
C PHE A 34 -7.89 0.88 -20.50
N LYS A 35 -8.36 1.22 -19.29
CA LYS A 35 -9.81 1.25 -19.00
C LYS A 35 -10.53 2.36 -19.74
N GLY A 36 -9.87 3.50 -19.96
CA GLY A 36 -10.39 4.63 -20.73
C GLY A 36 -10.57 4.31 -22.21
N LEU A 37 -9.60 3.61 -22.83
CA LEU A 37 -9.69 3.17 -24.24
C LEU A 37 -10.81 2.15 -24.46
N TYR A 38 -10.99 1.19 -23.55
CA TYR A 38 -11.98 0.12 -23.69
C TYR A 38 -13.42 0.57 -23.44
N SER A 39 -13.66 1.70 -22.76
CA SER A 39 -15.02 2.16 -22.44
C SER A 39 -15.08 3.69 -22.28
N PRO A 40 -14.83 4.47 -23.35
CA PRO A 40 -14.78 5.93 -23.28
C PRO A 40 -16.11 6.54 -22.82
N SER A 41 -17.24 5.92 -23.15
CA SER A 41 -18.59 6.38 -22.76
C SER A 41 -18.97 6.05 -21.29
N LYS A 42 -18.16 5.28 -20.55
CA LYS A 42 -18.42 4.87 -19.16
C LYS A 42 -17.31 5.31 -18.19
N LEU A 43 -16.61 6.40 -18.50
CA LEU A 43 -15.55 6.95 -17.64
C LEU A 43 -16.01 7.25 -16.20
N ILE A 44 -17.28 7.61 -16.01
CA ILE A 44 -17.86 7.96 -14.70
C ILE A 44 -18.52 6.75 -14.01
N GLY A 45 -18.65 5.61 -14.69
CA GLY A 45 -19.32 4.42 -14.16
C GLY A 45 -18.43 3.54 -13.27
N LYS A 46 -18.61 2.21 -13.37
CA LYS A 46 -17.82 1.22 -12.59
C LYS A 46 -16.30 1.38 -12.78
N SER A 47 -15.85 1.83 -13.95
CA SER A 47 -14.43 2.12 -14.23
C SER A 47 -13.91 3.33 -13.45
N GLY A 48 -14.74 4.37 -13.28
CA GLY A 48 -14.38 5.57 -12.51
C GLY A 48 -14.25 5.27 -11.01
N ILE A 49 -15.14 4.42 -10.47
CA ILE A 49 -15.04 3.95 -9.08
C ILE A 49 -13.74 3.17 -8.86
N GLY A 50 -13.39 2.28 -9.79
CA GLY A 50 -12.14 1.52 -9.71
C GLY A 50 -10.90 2.44 -9.70
N PHE A 51 -10.88 3.43 -10.57
CA PHE A 51 -9.83 4.45 -10.60
C PHE A 51 -9.75 5.25 -9.29
N ALA A 52 -10.90 5.66 -8.74
CA ALA A 52 -10.96 6.39 -7.48
C ALA A 52 -10.42 5.56 -6.30
N ILE A 53 -10.76 4.27 -6.23
CA ILE A 53 -10.27 3.36 -5.19
C ILE A 53 -8.74 3.20 -5.29
N ILE A 54 -8.23 2.87 -6.48
CA ILE A 54 -6.78 2.68 -6.70
C ILE A 54 -6.01 3.95 -6.36
N SER A 55 -6.51 5.12 -6.80
CA SER A 55 -5.89 6.41 -6.52
C SER A 55 -5.91 6.76 -5.04
N SER A 56 -7.01 6.47 -4.34
CA SER A 56 -7.15 6.71 -2.90
C SER A 56 -6.18 5.85 -2.08
N ILE A 57 -6.04 4.57 -2.43
CA ILE A 57 -5.10 3.65 -1.77
C ILE A 57 -3.66 4.10 -2.02
N TYR A 58 -3.32 4.50 -3.25
CA TYR A 58 -2.00 5.03 -3.56
C TYR A 58 -1.69 6.30 -2.79
N PHE A 59 -2.61 7.26 -2.75
CA PHE A 59 -2.43 8.49 -2.00
C PHE A 59 -2.20 8.22 -0.50
N PHE A 60 -3.00 7.34 0.09
CA PHE A 60 -2.89 6.98 1.50
C PHE A 60 -1.56 6.26 1.81
N THR A 61 -1.21 5.24 1.03
CA THR A 61 0.03 4.46 1.23
C THR A 61 1.28 5.28 0.97
N TYR A 62 1.29 6.09 -0.09
CA TYR A 62 2.39 7.00 -0.40
C TYR A 62 2.62 8.03 0.71
N SER A 63 1.55 8.69 1.17
CA SER A 63 1.63 9.66 2.28
C SER A 63 2.17 9.01 3.56
N SER A 64 1.69 7.81 3.88
CA SER A 64 2.13 7.05 5.06
C SER A 64 3.60 6.59 4.96
N ILE A 65 4.04 6.13 3.79
CA ILE A 65 5.43 5.73 3.53
C ILE A 65 6.34 6.94 3.64
N LYS A 66 6.01 8.07 2.99
CA LYS A 66 6.80 9.30 3.03
C LYS A 66 7.03 9.76 4.47
N SER A 67 5.96 9.88 5.26
CA SER A 67 6.05 10.32 6.66
C SER A 67 6.94 9.39 7.50
N ARG A 68 6.80 8.07 7.34
CA ARG A 68 7.62 7.10 8.09
C ARG A 68 9.08 7.09 7.67
N LEU A 69 9.33 7.29 6.38
CA LEU A 69 10.66 7.33 5.80
C LEU A 69 11.43 8.58 6.24
N GLU A 70 10.75 9.73 6.40
CA GLU A 70 11.33 10.95 6.97
C GLU A 70 11.74 10.79 8.44
N VAL A 71 10.96 10.04 9.22
CA VAL A 71 11.23 9.76 10.65
C VAL A 71 12.18 8.56 10.84
N GLY A 72 12.47 7.81 9.77
CA GLY A 72 13.32 6.62 9.82
C GLY A 72 12.67 5.42 10.52
N VAL A 73 11.35 5.35 10.56
CA VAL A 73 10.58 4.25 11.17
C VAL A 73 10.17 3.24 10.09
N GLY A 74 10.13 1.95 10.45
CA GLY A 74 9.72 0.89 9.53
C GLY A 74 8.33 1.11 8.93
N TYR A 75 8.18 0.89 7.62
CA TYR A 75 6.95 1.11 6.85
C TYR A 75 6.48 -0.13 6.08
N SER A 76 6.97 -1.33 6.44
CA SER A 76 6.68 -2.62 5.76
C SER A 76 5.20 -2.82 5.47
N MET A 77 4.30 -2.59 6.44
CA MET A 77 2.87 -2.78 6.24
C MET A 77 2.30 -1.90 5.13
N TYR A 78 2.74 -0.64 5.02
CA TYR A 78 2.26 0.25 3.96
C TYR A 78 2.87 -0.11 2.61
N GLN A 79 4.11 -0.60 2.60
CA GLN A 79 4.76 -1.12 1.40
C GLN A 79 4.02 -2.36 0.87
N ASP A 80 3.60 -3.27 1.74
CA ASP A 80 2.85 -4.48 1.35
C ASP A 80 1.52 -4.08 0.68
N VAL A 81 0.77 -3.16 1.29
CA VAL A 81 -0.48 -2.64 0.71
C VAL A 81 -0.24 -1.90 -0.60
N TYR A 82 0.85 -1.12 -0.69
CA TYR A 82 1.23 -0.41 -1.91
C TYR A 82 1.51 -1.39 -3.05
N ILE A 83 2.29 -2.45 -2.80
CA ILE A 83 2.61 -3.48 -3.80
C ILE A 83 1.35 -4.22 -4.24
N LEU A 84 0.49 -4.62 -3.29
CA LEU A 84 -0.80 -5.24 -3.61
C LEU A 84 -1.65 -4.32 -4.49
N ASN A 85 -1.71 -3.03 -4.18
CA ASN A 85 -2.42 -2.05 -4.99
C ASN A 85 -1.84 -1.93 -6.41
N SER A 86 -0.51 -1.99 -6.56
CA SER A 86 0.15 -2.03 -7.88
C SER A 86 -0.21 -3.28 -8.67
N MET A 87 -0.23 -4.45 -8.03
CA MET A 87 -0.67 -5.69 -8.67
C MET A 87 -2.12 -5.59 -9.12
N VAL A 88 -3.03 -5.10 -8.25
CA VAL A 88 -4.44 -4.93 -8.62
C VAL A 88 -4.60 -3.91 -9.74
N ALA A 89 -3.88 -2.79 -9.72
CA ALA A 89 -3.97 -1.76 -10.75
C ALA A 89 -3.65 -2.31 -12.15
N ILE A 90 -2.62 -3.16 -12.26
CA ILE A 90 -2.20 -3.79 -13.52
C ILE A 90 -3.13 -4.96 -13.88
N LEU A 91 -3.35 -5.89 -12.96
CA LEU A 91 -4.10 -7.12 -13.24
C LEU A 91 -5.59 -6.85 -13.47
N SER A 92 -6.17 -5.86 -12.81
CA SER A 92 -7.58 -5.48 -12.99
C SER A 92 -7.92 -4.91 -14.37
N VAL A 93 -6.89 -4.57 -15.17
CA VAL A 93 -7.04 -4.25 -16.59
C VAL A 93 -7.42 -5.51 -17.38
N VAL A 94 -6.81 -6.65 -17.06
CA VAL A 94 -7.03 -7.94 -17.74
C VAL A 94 -8.34 -8.58 -17.29
N SER A 95 -8.62 -8.55 -15.98
CA SER A 95 -9.82 -9.21 -15.44
C SER A 95 -10.37 -8.55 -14.18
N ASN A 96 -11.70 -8.48 -14.05
CA ASN A 96 -12.35 -7.91 -12.87
C ASN A 96 -12.21 -8.80 -11.62
N TYR A 97 -11.83 -10.08 -11.74
CA TYR A 97 -11.62 -10.97 -10.60
C TYR A 97 -10.42 -10.53 -9.73
N PHE A 98 -9.46 -9.78 -10.28
CA PHE A 98 -8.28 -9.37 -9.50
C PHE A 98 -8.59 -8.35 -8.40
N TRP A 99 -9.78 -7.75 -8.40
CA TRP A 99 -10.26 -6.96 -7.26
C TRP A 99 -10.38 -7.78 -5.97
N TYR A 100 -10.55 -9.11 -6.06
CA TYR A 100 -10.59 -9.99 -4.91
C TYR A 100 -9.25 -10.10 -4.17
N ILE A 101 -8.13 -9.69 -4.79
CA ILE A 101 -6.83 -9.61 -4.10
C ILE A 101 -6.91 -8.67 -2.89
N PHE A 102 -7.76 -7.63 -2.94
CA PHE A 102 -7.96 -6.75 -1.78
C PHE A 102 -8.54 -7.46 -0.56
N LEU A 103 -9.16 -8.63 -0.70
CA LEU A 103 -9.60 -9.44 0.45
C LEU A 103 -8.42 -9.99 1.26
N LEU A 104 -7.21 -10.05 0.71
CA LEU A 104 -6.01 -10.43 1.47
C LEU A 104 -5.72 -9.45 2.62
N ILE A 105 -6.07 -8.17 2.45
CA ILE A 105 -5.86 -7.13 3.47
C ILE A 105 -6.68 -7.43 4.74
N PRO A 106 -8.02 -7.56 4.70
CA PRO A 106 -8.81 -7.90 5.89
C PRO A 106 -8.48 -9.29 6.43
N ILE A 107 -8.20 -10.28 5.57
CA ILE A 107 -7.77 -11.61 6.02
C ILE A 107 -6.49 -11.52 6.88
N TYR A 108 -5.50 -10.75 6.43
CA TYR A 108 -4.26 -10.56 7.17
C TYR A 108 -4.48 -9.81 8.50
N ILE A 109 -5.34 -8.81 8.51
CA ILE A 109 -5.72 -8.08 9.73
C ILE A 109 -6.38 -9.03 10.74
N ILE A 110 -7.33 -9.85 10.29
CA ILE A 110 -8.02 -10.84 11.13
C ILE A 110 -7.01 -11.84 11.71
N TYR A 111 -6.10 -12.36 10.89
CA TYR A 111 -5.05 -13.26 11.35
C TYR A 111 -4.18 -12.62 12.44
N LYS A 112 -3.78 -11.36 12.26
CA LYS A 112 -2.94 -10.63 13.22
C LYS A 112 -3.67 -10.36 14.54
N ILE A 113 -4.94 -9.98 14.49
CA ILE A 113 -5.78 -9.77 15.66
C ILE A 113 -6.01 -11.10 16.39
N GLY A 114 -6.35 -12.16 15.67
CA GLY A 114 -6.52 -13.50 16.23
C GLY A 114 -5.27 -13.98 16.96
N LYS A 115 -4.09 -13.78 16.37
CA LYS A 115 -2.80 -14.10 17.02
C LYS A 115 -2.58 -13.29 18.30
N LEU A 116 -2.94 -12.01 18.30
CA LEU A 116 -2.83 -11.16 19.49
C LEU A 116 -3.76 -11.65 20.61
N ILE A 117 -5.00 -11.99 20.28
CA ILE A 117 -5.97 -12.53 21.24
C ILE A 117 -5.50 -13.87 21.81
N ILE A 118 -5.04 -14.80 20.96
CA ILE A 118 -4.51 -16.10 21.41
C ILE A 118 -3.32 -15.87 22.34
N ASN A 119 -2.36 -15.04 21.94
CA ASN A 119 -1.22 -14.74 22.81
C ASN A 119 -1.68 -14.13 24.13
N TRP A 120 -2.60 -13.17 24.12
CA TRP A 120 -3.13 -12.54 25.34
C TRP A 120 -3.85 -13.53 26.26
N VAL A 121 -4.67 -14.44 25.71
CA VAL A 121 -5.40 -15.47 26.48
C VAL A 121 -4.46 -16.54 27.04
N PHE A 122 -3.42 -16.92 26.29
CA PHE A 122 -2.52 -18.02 26.64
C PHE A 122 -1.13 -17.56 27.11
N THR A 123 -0.98 -16.31 27.56
CA THR A 123 0.28 -15.88 28.19
C THR A 123 0.36 -16.51 29.58
N PRO A 124 1.31 -17.43 29.87
CA PRO A 124 1.51 -17.91 31.23
C PRO A 124 1.94 -16.72 32.10
N GLU A 125 1.34 -16.60 33.29
CA GLU A 125 1.71 -15.58 34.26
C GLU A 125 3.22 -15.69 34.54
N PRO A 126 3.96 -14.56 34.62
CA PRO A 126 5.35 -14.61 35.03
C PRO A 126 5.39 -15.24 36.42
N VAL A 127 6.02 -16.40 36.54
CA VAL A 127 6.24 -17.08 37.82
C VAL A 127 6.97 -16.09 38.72
N SER A 128 6.27 -15.54 39.71
CA SER A 128 6.85 -14.68 40.73
C SER A 128 7.81 -15.55 41.56
N LEU A 129 9.11 -15.34 41.37
CA LEU A 129 10.17 -15.84 42.24
C LEU A 129 10.23 -15.01 43.53
#